data_AF-A0A8H4XFP6-F1
#
_entry.id   AF-A0A8H4XFP6-F1
#
_cell.length_a   1.000
_cell.length_b   1.000
_cell.length_c   1.000
_cell.angle_alpha   90.00
_cell.angle_beta   90.00
_cell.angle_gamma   90.00
#
_symmetry.space_group_name_H-M   'P 1'
#
loop_
_entity.id
_entity.type
_entity.pdbx_description
1 polymer ?
#
loop_
_entity_poly.entity_id
_entity_poly.type
_entity_poly.pdbx_seq_one_letter_code
_entity_poly.pdbx_strand_id
1 'polypeptide(L)'
;MSRNDFDTYRNLYGKYFLYLDEQMSSVQRKSGLYSVQTIDEFMSIAEHIGNNKDQTKTKLFSNASLAAMRSADIAIRIWLTLDVRHLSHDSSSALTWDSEISLPVLLNGYFTVPSSNAYDSPRQIPDTFSVANLVRYYEFRVNWTSDLARHLSIDWKYKQITIFEHAICLRNHLDYSDDCPLPKPLIQEAIDTIKLLFPDDKNTRAFLAKEDRKFLKIPYGRERSLSLSAYRYWQGNISVLLDHWEQGSKGWSQIRLSPDRDNLLEYVTFWAATAVLILTIISITFSVASLALAKQALDVSVRSLEVSVQSYELSSAIACAEANATETLPAFCK
;
A
#
# COMPACT_ATOMS: atom_id res chain seq x y z
N MET A 1 4.01 7.70 31.25
CA MET A 1 4.32 7.77 29.79
C MET A 1 5.70 7.16 29.58
N SER A 2 5.81 6.12 28.75
CA SER A 2 7.11 5.48 28.49
C SER A 2 7.96 6.36 27.56
N ARG A 3 9.28 6.16 27.55
CA ARG A 3 10.19 6.88 26.62
C ARG A 3 9.79 6.67 25.15
N ASN A 4 9.32 5.47 24.81
CA ASN A 4 8.82 5.15 23.47
C ASN A 4 7.57 5.96 23.11
N ASP A 5 6.67 6.20 24.07
CA ASP A 5 5.47 7.02 23.84
C ASP A 5 5.90 8.45 23.55
N PHE A 6 6.83 9.00 24.33
CA PHE A 6 7.35 10.37 24.13
C PHE A 6 7.92 10.59 22.73
N ASP A 7 8.74 9.66 22.24
CA ASP A 7 9.30 9.74 20.89
C ASP A 7 8.21 9.66 19.80
N THR A 8 7.16 8.86 20.03
CA THR A 8 5.98 8.80 19.15
C THR A 8 5.22 10.13 19.12
N TYR A 9 4.90 10.72 20.28
CA TYR A 9 4.23 12.02 20.34
C TYR A 9 5.06 13.11 19.68
N ARG A 10 6.37 13.14 19.94
CA ARG A 10 7.28 14.11 19.32
C ARG A 10 7.26 14.02 17.79
N ASN A 11 7.28 12.82 17.23
CA ASN A 11 7.21 12.62 15.78
C ASN A 11 5.87 13.10 15.20
N LEU A 12 4.76 12.80 15.88
CA LEU A 12 3.42 13.19 15.45
C LEU A 12 3.20 14.70 15.48
N TYR A 13 3.55 15.35 16.59
CA TYR A 13 3.51 16.81 16.67
C TYR A 13 4.48 17.44 15.66
N GLY A 14 5.66 16.86 15.44
CA GLY A 14 6.59 17.34 14.42
C GLY A 14 5.97 17.36 13.02
N LYS A 15 5.25 16.30 12.61
CA LYS A 15 4.54 16.27 11.33
C LYS A 15 3.39 17.28 11.26
N TYR A 16 2.64 17.44 12.35
CA TYR A 16 1.59 18.46 12.41
C TYR A 16 2.16 19.89 12.32
N PHE A 17 3.28 20.17 12.99
CA PHE A 17 3.93 21.48 12.89
C PHE A 17 4.49 21.76 11.49
N LEU A 18 4.95 20.74 10.75
CA LEU A 18 5.31 20.92 9.34
C LEU A 18 4.09 21.27 8.48
N TYR A 19 2.94 20.65 8.73
CA TYR A 19 1.68 21.03 8.08
C TYR A 19 1.29 22.47 8.41
N LEU A 20 1.39 22.88 9.68
CA LEU A 20 1.11 24.25 10.10
C LEU A 20 2.04 25.25 9.40
N ASP A 21 3.34 24.96 9.34
CA ASP A 21 4.32 25.79 8.64
C ASP A 21 4.00 25.93 7.15
N GLU A 22 3.55 24.85 6.50
CA GLU A 22 3.10 24.88 5.11
C GLU A 22 1.86 25.78 4.92
N GLN A 23 0.87 25.67 5.81
CA GLN A 23 -0.33 26.53 5.77
C GLN A 23 0.04 28.00 5.98
N MET A 24 0.88 28.30 6.97
CA MET A 24 1.32 29.67 7.25
C MET A 24 2.16 30.24 6.11
N SER A 25 3.04 29.44 5.51
CA SER A 25 3.81 29.82 4.32
C SER A 25 2.92 30.10 3.11
N SER A 26 1.78 29.40 2.98
CA SER A 26 0.78 29.66 1.93
C SER A 26 0.06 30.99 2.16
N VAL A 27 -0.33 31.28 3.41
CA VAL A 27 -0.93 32.55 3.82
C VAL A 27 0.02 33.71 3.58
N GLN A 28 1.28 33.60 4.00
CA GLN A 28 2.29 34.65 3.83
C GLN A 28 2.54 34.99 2.36
N ARG A 29 2.59 33.99 1.47
CA ARG A 29 2.72 34.20 0.01
C ARG A 29 1.56 35.00 -0.59
N LYS A 30 0.39 34.97 0.04
CA LYS A 30 -0.84 35.64 -0.41
C LYS A 30 -1.40 36.56 0.68
N SER A 31 -0.53 37.25 1.40
CA SER A 31 -0.88 38.04 2.60
C SER A 31 -2.01 39.04 2.35
N GLY A 32 -2.07 39.66 1.17
CA GLY A 32 -3.14 40.60 0.79
C GLY A 32 -4.55 39.99 0.67
N LEU A 33 -4.69 38.66 0.68
CA LEU A 33 -6.00 37.97 0.63
C LEU A 33 -6.58 37.69 2.02
N TYR A 34 -5.80 37.88 3.08
CA TYR A 34 -6.15 37.51 4.46
C TYR A 34 -6.06 38.75 5.36
N SER A 35 -6.96 38.87 6.32
CA SER A 35 -6.91 39.93 7.33
C SER A 35 -5.93 39.61 8.47
N VAL A 36 -5.57 38.34 8.61
CA VAL A 36 -4.76 37.77 9.68
C VAL A 36 -3.60 36.98 9.08
N GLN A 37 -2.43 37.01 9.74
CA GLN A 37 -1.21 36.38 9.24
C GLN A 37 -0.46 35.58 10.30
N THR A 38 -0.86 35.64 11.57
CA THR A 38 -0.23 34.88 12.66
C THR A 38 -1.09 33.70 13.11
N ILE A 39 -0.45 32.67 13.67
CA ILE A 39 -1.16 31.49 14.13
C ILE A 39 -2.06 31.79 15.32
N ASP A 40 -1.63 32.68 16.23
CA ASP A 40 -2.39 33.06 17.43
C ASP A 40 -3.69 33.77 17.07
N GLU A 41 -3.65 34.64 16.05
CA GLU A 41 -4.84 35.30 15.52
C GLU A 41 -5.79 34.29 14.82
N PHE A 42 -5.26 33.32 14.06
CA PHE A 42 -6.09 32.26 13.48
C PHE A 42 -6.75 31.39 14.57
N MET A 43 -6.03 31.06 15.64
CA MET A 43 -6.57 30.33 16.79
C MET A 43 -7.65 31.15 17.50
N SER A 44 -7.46 32.46 17.65
CA SER A 44 -8.47 33.37 18.21
C SER A 44 -9.75 33.40 17.38
N ILE A 45 -9.62 33.37 16.04
CA ILE A 45 -10.77 33.25 15.14
C ILE A 45 -11.46 31.89 15.31
N ALA A 46 -10.68 30.79 15.39
CA ALA A 46 -11.24 29.46 15.60
C ALA A 46 -12.01 29.35 16.93
N GLU A 47 -11.46 29.91 18.01
CA GLU A 47 -12.13 29.98 19.32
C GLU A 47 -13.42 30.81 19.26
N HIS A 48 -13.39 31.96 18.58
CA HIS A 48 -14.59 32.78 18.37
C HIS A 48 -15.69 32.01 17.61
N ILE A 49 -15.32 31.27 16.58
CA ILE A 49 -16.24 30.41 15.82
C ILE A 49 -16.76 29.27 16.68
N GLY A 50 -15.90 28.61 17.48
CA GLY A 50 -16.28 27.52 18.37
C GLY A 50 -17.33 27.94 19.40
N ASN A 51 -17.13 29.11 20.02
CA ASN A 51 -18.05 29.69 21.00
C ASN A 51 -19.40 30.10 20.38
N ASN A 52 -19.45 30.32 19.07
CA ASN A 52 -20.65 30.80 18.36
C ASN A 52 -21.06 29.86 17.20
N LYS A 53 -20.81 28.56 17.35
CA LYS A 53 -20.94 27.55 16.28
C LYS A 53 -22.30 27.51 15.58
N ASP A 54 -23.39 27.87 16.28
CA ASP A 54 -24.75 27.85 15.73
C ASP A 54 -25.08 29.06 14.85
N GLN A 55 -24.23 30.09 14.84
CA GLN A 55 -24.40 31.26 14.00
C GLN A 55 -23.95 30.99 12.56
N THR A 56 -24.58 31.68 11.60
CA THR A 56 -24.16 31.65 10.20
C THR A 56 -22.86 32.42 10.03
N LYS A 57 -22.07 32.07 9.01
CA LYS A 57 -20.82 32.77 8.68
C LYS A 57 -21.00 34.28 8.54
N THR A 58 -22.10 34.72 7.91
CA THR A 58 -22.46 36.14 7.77
C THR A 58 -22.74 36.85 9.09
N LYS A 59 -23.34 36.14 10.07
CA LYS A 59 -23.62 36.71 11.38
C LYS A 59 -22.36 36.81 12.24
N LEU A 60 -21.51 35.78 12.20
CA LEU A 60 -20.21 35.76 12.88
C LEU A 60 -19.30 36.89 12.40
N PHE A 61 -19.31 37.13 11.10
CA PHE A 61 -18.45 38.10 10.44
C PHE A 61 -19.27 39.25 9.85
N SER A 62 -20.31 39.70 10.56
CA SER A 62 -21.16 40.81 10.11
C SER A 62 -20.30 42.06 9.87
N ASN A 63 -20.39 42.65 8.67
CA ASN A 63 -19.57 43.78 8.22
C ASN A 63 -18.08 43.48 8.01
N ALA A 64 -17.66 42.22 8.05
CA ALA A 64 -16.27 41.87 7.84
C ALA A 64 -15.89 41.89 6.35
N SER A 65 -14.63 42.21 6.06
CA SER A 65 -14.10 42.18 4.70
C SER A 65 -14.03 40.75 4.16
N LEU A 66 -13.97 40.61 2.83
CA LEU A 66 -13.74 39.31 2.18
C LEU A 66 -12.45 38.63 2.71
N ALA A 67 -11.45 39.42 3.08
CA ALA A 67 -10.20 38.94 3.66
C ALA A 67 -10.39 38.32 5.05
N ALA A 68 -11.32 38.84 5.86
CA ALA A 68 -11.68 38.25 7.14
C ALA A 68 -12.40 36.91 6.97
N MET A 69 -13.32 36.81 6.01
CA MET A 69 -14.00 35.55 5.70
C MET A 69 -13.02 34.46 5.23
N ARG A 70 -12.03 34.84 4.41
CA ARG A 70 -10.94 33.94 3.99
C ARG A 70 -10.06 33.51 5.15
N SER A 71 -9.82 34.42 6.10
CA SER A 71 -9.05 34.11 7.31
C SER A 71 -9.79 33.12 8.21
N ALA A 72 -11.11 33.23 8.29
CA ALA A 72 -11.97 32.26 8.96
C ALA A 72 -11.93 30.87 8.31
N ASP A 73 -11.94 30.80 6.97
CA ASP A 73 -11.82 29.53 6.24
C ASP A 73 -10.48 28.84 6.53
N ILE A 74 -9.38 29.59 6.57
CA ILE A 74 -8.06 29.06 6.94
C ILE A 74 -8.00 28.66 8.42
N ALA A 75 -8.60 29.44 9.32
CA ALA A 75 -8.66 29.12 10.74
C ALA A 75 -9.34 27.75 10.97
N ILE A 76 -10.49 27.50 10.33
CA ILE A 76 -11.17 26.21 10.41
C ILE A 76 -10.36 25.09 9.76
N ARG A 77 -9.74 25.36 8.60
CA ARG A 77 -8.87 24.38 7.92
C ARG A 77 -7.75 23.91 8.85
N ILE A 78 -7.06 24.84 9.50
CA ILE A 78 -5.96 24.55 10.43
C ILE A 78 -6.49 23.83 11.68
N TRP A 79 -7.61 24.30 12.22
CA TRP A 79 -8.19 23.79 13.46
C TRP A 79 -8.73 22.36 13.31
N LEU A 80 -9.50 22.10 12.26
CA LEU A 80 -10.18 20.81 12.03
C LEU A 80 -9.41 19.89 11.08
N THR A 81 -8.31 20.34 10.48
CA THR A 81 -7.55 19.62 9.46
C THR A 81 -8.45 19.15 8.30
N LEU A 82 -9.24 20.09 7.76
CA LEU A 82 -10.16 19.89 6.63
C LEU A 82 -9.83 20.85 5.48
N ASP A 83 -9.88 20.40 4.22
CA ASP A 83 -9.66 21.27 3.06
C ASP A 83 -10.88 22.19 2.80
N VAL A 84 -10.99 23.27 3.59
CA VAL A 84 -12.01 24.32 3.40
C VAL A 84 -11.51 25.35 2.40
N ARG A 85 -12.04 25.36 1.18
CA ARG A 85 -11.63 26.31 0.14
C ARG A 85 -12.56 27.50 0.04
N HIS A 86 -11.96 28.62 -0.30
CA HIS A 86 -12.66 29.81 -0.72
C HIS A 86 -12.97 29.70 -2.22
N LEU A 87 -14.27 29.68 -2.58
CA LEU A 87 -14.85 29.77 -3.93
C LEU A 87 -13.83 29.60 -5.07
N SER A 88 -13.60 28.35 -5.47
CA SER A 88 -12.79 28.02 -6.64
C SER A 88 -13.65 27.15 -7.56
N HIS A 89 -13.87 27.62 -8.79
CA HIS A 89 -14.77 27.00 -9.78
C HIS A 89 -14.31 25.63 -10.30
N ASP A 90 -13.12 25.16 -9.88
CA ASP A 90 -12.48 23.93 -10.36
C ASP A 90 -11.99 23.08 -9.19
N SER A 91 -12.86 22.25 -8.63
CA SER A 91 -12.57 20.90 -8.09
C SER A 91 -13.74 20.43 -7.24
N SER A 92 -14.39 19.36 -7.68
CA SER A 92 -15.58 18.74 -7.09
C SER A 92 -15.40 18.12 -5.69
N SER A 93 -14.30 18.40 -4.97
CA SER A 93 -13.94 17.72 -3.71
C SER A 93 -13.65 18.62 -2.51
N ALA A 94 -13.59 19.95 -2.69
CA ALA A 94 -13.25 20.86 -1.59
C ALA A 94 -14.48 21.38 -0.84
N LEU A 95 -14.42 21.41 0.49
CA LEU A 95 -15.49 21.93 1.34
C LEU A 95 -15.57 23.45 1.15
N THR A 96 -16.75 23.98 0.79
CA THR A 96 -16.97 25.43 0.69
C THR A 96 -17.90 25.87 1.82
N TRP A 97 -17.42 26.72 2.72
CA TRP A 97 -18.24 27.27 3.79
C TRP A 97 -19.05 28.48 3.28
N ASP A 98 -20.31 28.22 2.92
CA ASP A 98 -21.27 29.23 2.50
C ASP A 98 -21.52 30.27 3.61
N SER A 99 -21.76 31.49 3.18
CA SER A 99 -22.17 32.65 3.96
C SER A 99 -23.41 32.40 4.83
N GLU A 100 -24.36 31.61 4.34
CA GLU A 100 -25.68 31.43 4.99
C GLU A 100 -25.77 30.20 5.91
N ILE A 101 -24.74 29.36 5.96
CA ILE A 101 -24.75 28.12 6.76
C ILE A 101 -23.88 28.26 8.01
N SER A 102 -24.31 27.60 9.09
CA SER A 102 -23.51 27.46 10.30
C SER A 102 -22.49 26.32 10.14
N LEU A 103 -21.45 26.33 10.97
CA LEU A 103 -20.39 25.32 10.92
C LEU A 103 -20.91 23.89 11.17
N PRO A 104 -21.79 23.63 12.17
CA PRO A 104 -22.37 22.30 12.37
C PRO A 104 -23.17 21.81 11.17
N VAL A 105 -23.92 22.69 10.50
CA VAL A 105 -24.69 22.34 9.30
C VAL A 105 -23.76 21.98 8.14
N LEU A 106 -22.68 22.74 7.94
CA LEU A 106 -21.64 22.43 6.96
C LEU A 106 -21.02 21.05 7.22
N LEU A 107 -20.60 20.78 8.46
CA LEU A 107 -19.93 19.53 8.83
C LEU A 107 -20.88 18.32 8.70
N ASN A 108 -22.14 18.45 9.14
CA ASN A 108 -23.13 17.38 8.99
C ASN A 108 -23.50 17.13 7.53
N GLY A 109 -23.57 18.18 6.71
CA GLY A 109 -23.82 18.06 5.27
C GLY A 109 -22.66 17.42 4.51
N TYR A 110 -21.43 17.55 5.02
CA TYR A 110 -20.26 16.96 4.41
C TYR A 110 -20.03 15.51 4.83
N PHE A 111 -20.09 15.23 6.14
CA PHE A 111 -20.01 13.88 6.69
C PHE A 111 -21.40 13.25 6.72
N THR A 112 -21.96 13.02 5.54
CA THR A 112 -23.23 12.31 5.42
C THR A 112 -23.03 10.84 5.74
N VAL A 113 -23.82 10.36 6.69
CA VAL A 113 -23.95 8.93 6.93
C VAL A 113 -24.82 8.36 5.80
N PRO A 114 -24.38 7.33 5.08
CA PRO A 114 -25.24 6.59 4.16
C PRO A 114 -26.48 6.06 4.89
N SER A 115 -27.67 6.28 4.35
CA SER A 115 -28.92 5.72 4.90
C SER A 115 -28.76 4.22 5.17
N SER A 116 -29.05 3.78 6.41
CA SER A 116 -28.77 2.46 7.00
C SER A 116 -28.98 1.23 6.09
N ASN A 117 -29.88 1.33 5.11
CA ASN A 117 -30.35 0.20 4.31
C ASN A 117 -29.37 -0.31 3.25
N ALA A 118 -28.22 0.34 3.01
CA ALA A 118 -27.31 -0.06 1.93
C ALA A 118 -26.36 -1.23 2.28
N TYR A 119 -26.07 -1.45 3.57
CA TYR A 119 -25.01 -2.39 4.01
C TYR A 119 -25.33 -3.11 5.34
N ASP A 120 -26.60 -3.36 5.65
CA ASP A 120 -27.06 -3.99 6.91
C ASP A 120 -26.65 -5.47 7.08
N SER A 121 -25.91 -6.05 6.13
CA SER A 121 -25.34 -7.39 6.30
C SER A 121 -24.15 -7.32 7.25
N PRO A 122 -24.10 -8.13 8.33
CA PRO A 122 -22.95 -8.18 9.23
C PRO A 122 -21.75 -8.83 8.53
N ARG A 123 -21.02 -8.04 7.73
CA ARG A 123 -19.78 -8.44 7.07
C ARG A 123 -18.63 -8.31 8.06
N GLN A 124 -17.87 -9.38 8.21
CA GLN A 124 -16.64 -9.39 9.01
C GLN A 124 -15.46 -8.96 8.14
N ILE A 125 -14.58 -8.18 8.74
CA ILE A 125 -13.32 -7.74 8.15
C ILE A 125 -12.26 -8.78 8.52
N PRO A 126 -11.51 -9.34 7.54
CA PRO A 126 -10.43 -10.26 7.83
C PRO A 126 -9.41 -9.64 8.81
N ASP A 127 -8.90 -10.41 9.75
CA ASP A 127 -7.89 -9.95 10.70
C ASP A 127 -6.59 -9.51 10.00
N THR A 128 -6.28 -10.16 8.87
CA THR A 128 -5.18 -9.86 7.95
C THR A 128 -5.39 -8.59 7.12
N PHE A 129 -6.61 -8.01 7.11
CA PHE A 129 -6.88 -6.77 6.39
C PHE A 129 -6.06 -5.62 6.96
N SER A 130 -5.11 -5.11 6.17
CA SER A 130 -4.25 -4.00 6.56
C SER A 130 -3.73 -3.27 5.33
N VAL A 131 -3.36 -2.01 5.49
CA VAL A 131 -2.72 -1.19 4.44
C VAL A 131 -1.40 -1.80 4.01
N ALA A 132 -0.63 -2.36 4.95
CA ALA A 132 0.62 -3.04 4.62
C ALA A 132 0.38 -4.21 3.64
N ASN A 133 -0.69 -4.97 3.85
CA ASN A 133 -1.04 -6.08 2.96
C ASN A 133 -1.69 -5.60 1.65
N LEU A 134 -2.51 -4.55 1.67
CA LEU A 134 -3.05 -3.92 0.46
C LEU A 134 -1.93 -3.40 -0.45
N VAL A 135 -0.91 -2.78 0.11
CA VAL A 135 0.26 -2.31 -0.65
C VAL A 135 1.08 -3.50 -1.17
N ARG A 136 1.31 -4.52 -0.33
CA ARG A 136 2.20 -5.64 -0.65
C ARG A 136 1.62 -6.65 -1.63
N TYR A 137 0.32 -6.95 -1.53
CA TYR A 137 -0.33 -8.03 -2.28
C TYR A 137 -1.36 -7.54 -3.30
N TYR A 138 -1.91 -6.34 -3.13
CA TYR A 138 -2.95 -5.79 -4.02
C TYR A 138 -2.45 -4.58 -4.84
N GLU A 139 -1.15 -4.26 -4.73
CA GLU A 139 -0.48 -3.20 -5.47
C GLU A 139 -1.05 -1.80 -5.23
N PHE A 140 -1.72 -1.59 -4.09
CA PHE A 140 -2.11 -0.24 -3.70
C PHE A 140 -0.91 0.60 -3.32
N ARG A 141 -1.09 1.91 -3.39
CA ARG A 141 -0.16 2.91 -2.87
C ARG A 141 -0.86 3.73 -1.82
N VAL A 142 -0.11 4.20 -0.83
CA VAL A 142 -0.64 5.09 0.20
C VAL A 142 -0.34 6.53 -0.20
N ASN A 143 -1.38 7.35 -0.23
CA ASN A 143 -1.25 8.80 -0.32
C ASN A 143 -1.57 9.41 1.05
N TRP A 144 -0.61 10.06 1.68
CA TRP A 144 -0.83 10.69 2.98
C TRP A 144 -1.50 12.05 2.78
N THR A 145 -2.50 12.35 3.58
CA THR A 145 -3.21 13.63 3.53
C THR A 145 -3.34 14.25 4.91
N SER A 146 -3.32 15.57 4.94
CA SER A 146 -3.69 16.36 6.10
C SER A 146 -5.19 16.69 6.14
N ASP A 147 -5.97 16.20 5.18
CA ASP A 147 -7.42 16.44 5.09
C ASP A 147 -8.21 15.22 5.58
N LEU A 148 -8.86 15.35 6.73
CA LEU A 148 -9.62 14.25 7.36
C LEU A 148 -10.78 13.78 6.46
N ALA A 149 -11.37 14.68 5.68
CA ALA A 149 -12.42 14.36 4.73
C ALA A 149 -12.03 13.30 3.70
N ARG A 150 -10.77 13.34 3.27
CA ARG A 150 -10.22 12.45 2.24
C ARG A 150 -9.67 11.16 2.84
N HIS A 151 -9.81 10.96 4.14
CA HIS A 151 -9.44 9.70 4.77
C HIS A 151 -10.20 8.55 4.10
N LEU A 152 -9.48 7.49 3.75
CA LEU A 152 -9.99 6.31 3.07
C LEU A 152 -10.56 6.56 1.66
N SER A 153 -10.31 7.73 1.05
CA SER A 153 -10.69 7.94 -0.36
C SER A 153 -9.81 7.09 -1.28
N ILE A 154 -10.41 6.44 -2.26
CA ILE A 154 -9.75 5.50 -3.16
C ILE A 154 -9.69 6.10 -4.57
N ASP A 155 -8.48 6.22 -5.11
CA ASP A 155 -8.26 6.50 -6.53
C ASP A 155 -7.98 5.20 -7.27
N TRP A 156 -8.98 4.70 -7.99
CA TRP A 156 -8.88 3.46 -8.75
C TRP A 156 -7.95 3.55 -9.95
N LYS A 157 -7.75 4.73 -10.53
CA LYS A 157 -6.88 4.93 -11.70
C LYS A 157 -5.42 4.66 -11.33
N TYR A 158 -5.01 5.10 -10.14
CA TYR A 158 -3.64 4.94 -9.66
C TYR A 158 -3.50 3.90 -8.54
N LYS A 159 -4.59 3.19 -8.19
CA LYS A 159 -4.70 2.31 -7.01
C LYS A 159 -4.14 2.98 -5.76
N GLN A 160 -4.60 4.19 -5.44
CA GLN A 160 -4.13 4.94 -4.28
C GLN A 160 -5.19 4.99 -3.20
N ILE A 161 -4.80 4.64 -1.98
CA ILE A 161 -5.61 4.80 -0.77
C ILE A 161 -5.10 6.05 -0.06
N THR A 162 -5.99 7.01 0.14
CA THR A 162 -5.66 8.24 0.85
C THR A 162 -5.85 8.03 2.35
N ILE A 163 -4.84 8.38 3.15
CA ILE A 163 -4.83 8.12 4.60
C ILE A 163 -4.51 9.41 5.33
N PHE A 164 -5.35 9.73 6.31
CA PHE A 164 -5.17 10.91 7.15
C PHE A 164 -4.01 10.68 8.10
N GLU A 165 -3.06 11.61 8.12
CA GLU A 165 -1.80 11.42 8.82
C GLU A 165 -1.74 11.99 10.24
N HIS A 166 -2.57 13.00 10.54
CA HIS A 166 -2.48 13.75 11.79
C HIS A 166 -3.28 13.11 12.92
N ALA A 167 -2.94 11.87 13.26
CA ALA A 167 -3.64 11.09 14.29
C ALA A 167 -3.60 11.74 15.70
N ILE A 168 -2.69 12.70 15.91
CA ILE A 168 -2.63 13.54 17.11
C ILE A 168 -3.77 14.57 17.17
N CYS A 169 -4.21 15.11 16.03
CA CYS A 169 -5.35 16.04 15.97
C CYS A 169 -6.63 15.33 16.39
N LEU A 170 -6.87 14.12 15.90
CA LEU A 170 -8.02 13.29 16.31
C LEU A 170 -8.01 13.02 17.81
N ARG A 171 -6.82 12.74 18.37
CA ARG A 171 -6.67 12.56 19.82
C ARG A 171 -7.04 13.83 20.58
N ASN A 172 -6.48 14.97 20.18
CA ASN A 172 -6.74 16.25 20.85
C ASN A 172 -8.24 16.62 20.77
N HIS A 173 -8.89 16.39 19.63
CA HIS A 173 -10.34 16.60 19.51
C HIS A 173 -11.16 15.66 20.37
N LEU A 174 -10.67 14.45 20.66
CA LEU A 174 -11.33 13.52 21.57
C LEU A 174 -11.12 13.90 23.05
N ASP A 175 -9.91 14.33 23.41
CA ASP A 175 -9.55 14.76 24.77
C ASP A 175 -10.25 16.10 25.13
N TYR A 176 -10.39 17.03 24.17
CA TYR A 176 -11.05 18.34 24.30
C TYR A 176 -12.36 18.40 23.49
N SER A 177 -13.23 17.44 23.77
CA SER A 177 -14.42 17.19 22.96
C SER A 177 -15.53 18.25 23.05
N ASP A 178 -15.48 19.14 24.03
CA ASP A 178 -16.48 20.21 24.20
C ASP A 178 -16.18 21.42 23.31
N ASP A 179 -14.89 21.61 22.98
CA ASP A 179 -14.43 22.68 22.09
C ASP A 179 -14.53 22.28 20.61
N CYS A 180 -14.56 20.97 20.31
CA CYS A 180 -14.55 20.50 18.93
C CYS A 180 -15.95 20.54 18.26
N PRO A 181 -16.11 21.17 17.09
CA PRO A 181 -17.38 21.21 16.36
C PRO A 181 -17.65 19.92 15.58
N LEU A 182 -16.68 19.02 15.45
CA LEU A 182 -16.87 17.73 14.78
C LEU A 182 -17.67 16.76 15.66
N PRO A 183 -18.57 15.94 15.08
CA PRO A 183 -19.28 14.93 15.83
C PRO A 183 -18.31 13.95 16.52
N LYS A 184 -18.45 13.75 17.83
CA LYS A 184 -17.63 12.78 18.59
C LYS A 184 -17.61 11.37 17.93
N PRO A 185 -18.73 10.83 17.40
CA PRO A 185 -18.72 9.55 16.69
C PRO A 185 -17.82 9.51 15.46
N LEU A 186 -17.73 10.61 14.70
CA LEU A 186 -16.87 10.72 13.52
C LEU A 186 -15.39 10.60 13.88
N ILE A 187 -14.97 11.32 14.93
CA ILE A 187 -13.57 11.30 15.40
C ILE A 187 -13.22 9.90 15.93
N GLN A 188 -14.12 9.28 16.69
CA GLN A 188 -13.92 7.93 17.20
C GLN A 188 -13.78 6.91 16.06
N GLU A 189 -14.64 7.00 15.05
CA GLU A 189 -14.56 6.11 13.90
C GLU A 189 -13.28 6.34 13.10
N ALA A 190 -12.83 7.59 12.90
CA ALA A 190 -11.56 7.89 12.23
C ALA A 190 -10.34 7.28 12.94
N ILE A 191 -10.38 7.23 14.27
CA ILE A 191 -9.35 6.56 15.07
C ILE A 191 -9.45 5.04 14.88
N ASP A 192 -10.66 4.50 14.89
CA ASP A 192 -10.92 3.07 14.74
C ASP A 192 -10.55 2.58 13.32
N THR A 193 -10.70 3.40 12.28
CA THR A 193 -10.26 3.08 10.91
C THR A 193 -8.74 3.08 10.81
N ILE A 194 -8.05 4.03 11.45
CA ILE A 194 -6.58 4.04 11.50
C ILE A 194 -6.07 2.75 12.18
N LYS A 195 -6.68 2.34 13.29
CA LYS A 195 -6.34 1.07 13.96
C LYS A 195 -6.65 -0.17 13.12
N LEU A 196 -7.76 -0.15 12.40
CA LEU A 196 -8.14 -1.23 11.49
C LEU A 196 -7.09 -1.42 10.40
N LEU A 197 -6.69 -0.32 9.76
CA LEU A 197 -5.79 -0.27 8.62
C LEU A 197 -4.34 -0.58 8.99
N PHE A 198 -3.95 -0.33 10.24
CA PHE A 198 -2.59 -0.46 10.71
C PHE A 198 -2.54 -1.23 12.05
N PRO A 199 -2.78 -2.55 12.05
CA PRO A 199 -2.63 -3.37 13.23
C PRO A 199 -1.17 -3.46 13.71
N ASP A 200 -0.92 -3.83 14.97
CA ASP A 200 0.45 -4.07 15.48
C ASP A 200 1.00 -5.44 15.02
N ASP A 201 1.14 -5.60 13.71
CA ASP A 201 1.71 -6.79 13.09
C ASP A 201 3.08 -6.49 12.46
N LYS A 202 3.81 -7.56 12.11
CA LYS A 202 5.14 -7.44 11.52
C LYS A 202 5.12 -6.66 10.19
N ASN A 203 4.10 -6.84 9.36
CA ASN A 203 4.04 -6.18 8.05
C ASN A 203 3.76 -4.69 8.22
N THR A 204 2.85 -4.30 9.11
CA THR A 204 2.58 -2.90 9.40
C THR A 204 3.80 -2.21 9.99
N ARG A 205 4.51 -2.83 10.94
CA ARG A 205 5.75 -2.23 11.48
C ARG A 205 6.82 -2.04 10.41
N ALA A 206 6.99 -3.01 9.50
CA ALA A 206 7.94 -2.89 8.40
C ALA A 206 7.53 -1.80 7.40
N PHE A 207 6.23 -1.71 7.06
CA PHE A 207 5.68 -0.68 6.19
C PHE A 207 5.90 0.72 6.78
N LEU A 208 5.54 0.90 8.05
CA LEU A 208 5.70 2.18 8.74
C LEU A 208 7.16 2.59 8.94
N ALA A 209 8.06 1.64 9.20
CA ALA A 209 9.49 1.91 9.27
C ALA A 209 10.05 2.37 7.92
N LYS A 210 9.56 1.80 6.81
CA LYS A 210 9.96 2.22 5.45
C LYS A 210 9.49 3.64 5.12
N GLU A 211 8.31 4.02 5.59
CA GLU A 211 7.71 5.35 5.40
C GLU A 211 8.18 6.38 6.44
N ASP A 212 9.07 6.01 7.37
CA ASP A 212 9.50 6.82 8.53
C ASP A 212 8.33 7.40 9.36
N ARG A 213 7.36 6.53 9.70
CA ARG A 213 6.14 6.89 10.43
C ARG A 213 5.96 6.05 11.71
N LYS A 214 5.43 6.66 12.78
CA LYS A 214 5.30 6.01 14.11
C LYS A 214 3.97 6.27 14.84
N PHE A 215 2.83 6.26 14.14
CA PHE A 215 1.54 6.72 14.70
C PHE A 215 0.72 5.68 15.51
N LEU A 216 1.12 4.41 15.59
CA LEU A 216 0.27 3.33 16.14
C LEU A 216 0.38 3.04 17.62
N LYS A 217 1.40 3.57 18.31
CA LYS A 217 1.60 3.26 19.72
C LYS A 217 0.72 4.07 20.66
N ILE A 218 -0.11 4.95 20.12
CA ILE A 218 -1.02 5.74 20.95
C ILE A 218 -2.15 4.83 21.44
N PRO A 219 -2.29 4.61 22.76
CA PRO A 219 -3.48 3.98 23.29
C PRO A 219 -4.63 4.98 23.15
N TYR A 220 -5.48 4.78 22.14
CA TYR A 220 -6.76 5.49 22.06
C TYR A 220 -7.85 4.82 22.92
N GLY A 221 -7.48 3.91 23.83
CA GLY A 221 -8.40 3.21 24.75
C GLY A 221 -9.40 2.24 24.11
N ARG A 222 -9.48 2.18 22.78
CA ARG A 222 -10.43 1.35 22.03
C ARG A 222 -9.77 0.11 21.43
N GLU A 223 -10.49 -1.00 21.37
CA GLU A 223 -10.03 -2.21 20.68
C GLU A 223 -10.27 -2.12 19.17
N ARG A 224 -9.53 -2.91 18.38
CA ARG A 224 -9.72 -3.00 16.93
C ARG A 224 -11.03 -3.74 16.65
N SER A 225 -12.03 -3.05 16.13
CA SER A 225 -13.26 -3.69 15.66
C SER A 225 -13.03 -4.34 14.29
N LEU A 226 -13.44 -5.59 14.13
CA LEU A 226 -13.45 -6.30 12.84
C LEU A 226 -14.85 -6.35 12.22
N SER A 227 -15.84 -5.71 12.84
CA SER A 227 -17.19 -5.66 12.29
C SER A 227 -17.34 -4.46 11.37
N LEU A 228 -17.76 -4.68 10.11
CA LEU A 228 -17.99 -3.59 9.16
C LEU A 228 -19.06 -2.60 9.65
N SER A 229 -20.08 -3.09 10.37
CA SER A 229 -21.15 -2.24 10.92
C SER A 229 -20.70 -1.30 12.04
N ALA A 230 -19.48 -1.48 12.56
CA ALA A 230 -18.89 -0.54 13.53
C ALA A 230 -18.42 0.77 12.85
N TYR A 231 -18.30 0.77 11.53
CA TYR A 231 -17.88 1.91 10.73
C TYR A 231 -19.09 2.46 9.99
N ARG A 232 -19.56 3.64 10.36
CA ARG A 232 -20.76 4.29 9.84
C ARG A 232 -20.44 5.37 8.79
N TYR A 233 -19.36 6.12 8.95
CA TYR A 233 -18.91 7.17 8.04
C TYR A 233 -18.05 6.60 6.89
N TRP A 234 -17.17 5.65 7.18
CA TRP A 234 -16.25 5.05 6.21
C TRP A 234 -16.68 3.65 5.74
N GLN A 235 -17.89 3.19 6.12
CA GLN A 235 -18.41 1.87 5.76
C GLN A 235 -18.28 1.57 4.27
N GLY A 236 -18.73 2.50 3.41
CA GLY A 236 -18.75 2.30 1.96
C GLY A 236 -17.35 2.20 1.36
N ASN A 237 -16.39 3.00 1.84
CA ASN A 237 -15.01 2.93 1.35
C ASN A 237 -14.34 1.62 1.80
N ILE A 238 -14.58 1.21 3.04
CA ILE A 238 -14.07 -0.07 3.56
C ILE A 238 -14.72 -1.24 2.83
N SER A 239 -16.04 -1.21 2.58
CA SER A 239 -16.75 -2.28 1.89
C SER A 239 -16.21 -2.48 0.48
N VAL A 240 -15.94 -1.40 -0.25
CA VAL A 240 -15.37 -1.51 -1.60
C VAL A 240 -13.92 -2.02 -1.57
N LEU A 241 -13.12 -1.63 -0.57
CA LEU A 241 -11.79 -2.23 -0.39
C LEU A 241 -11.88 -3.72 -0.06
N LEU A 242 -12.88 -4.15 0.71
CA LEU A 242 -13.12 -5.56 1.01
C LEU A 242 -13.58 -6.34 -0.23
N ASP A 243 -14.45 -5.75 -1.05
CA ASP A 243 -14.85 -6.36 -2.34
C ASP A 243 -13.63 -6.58 -3.23
N HIS A 244 -12.67 -5.66 -3.21
CA HIS A 244 -11.42 -5.81 -3.94
C HIS A 244 -10.48 -6.83 -3.27
N TRP A 245 -10.48 -6.91 -1.94
CA TRP A 245 -9.72 -7.90 -1.18
C TRP A 245 -10.16 -9.32 -1.51
N GLU A 246 -11.47 -9.56 -1.52
CA GLU A 246 -12.10 -10.86 -1.81
C GLU A 246 -11.93 -11.31 -3.25
N GLN A 247 -11.74 -10.38 -4.21
CA GLN A 247 -11.37 -10.72 -5.58
C GLN A 247 -9.97 -11.36 -5.72
N GLY A 248 -9.18 -11.35 -4.64
CA GLY A 248 -7.85 -11.96 -4.61
C GLY A 248 -6.76 -11.08 -5.21
N SER A 249 -5.51 -11.42 -4.88
CA SER A 249 -4.32 -10.73 -5.39
C SER A 249 -4.16 -10.94 -6.90
N LYS A 250 -3.90 -9.86 -7.65
CA LYS A 250 -3.71 -9.89 -9.12
C LYS A 250 -2.26 -9.56 -9.48
N GLY A 251 -1.72 -10.22 -10.50
CA GLY A 251 -0.41 -9.91 -11.08
C GLY A 251 0.77 -10.60 -10.37
N TRP A 252 1.90 -9.90 -10.25
CA TRP A 252 3.15 -10.45 -9.65
C TRP A 252 2.99 -10.83 -8.17
N SER A 253 1.93 -10.35 -7.51
CA SER A 253 1.61 -10.74 -6.13
C SER A 253 1.07 -12.16 -6.02
N GLN A 254 0.56 -12.78 -7.10
CA GLN A 254 0.16 -14.20 -7.11
C GLN A 254 1.36 -15.14 -6.93
N ILE A 255 2.56 -14.69 -7.30
CA ILE A 255 3.81 -15.42 -7.08
C ILE A 255 4.20 -15.39 -5.59
N ARG A 256 3.55 -14.57 -4.77
CA ARG A 256 3.76 -14.53 -3.32
C ARG A 256 2.59 -15.19 -2.62
N LEU A 257 2.90 -15.95 -1.59
CA LEU A 257 1.87 -16.50 -0.72
C LEU A 257 1.17 -15.35 0.02
N SER A 258 -0.16 -15.27 -0.10
CA SER A 258 -0.95 -14.27 0.59
C SER A 258 -0.96 -14.56 2.10
N PRO A 259 -1.17 -13.54 2.95
CA PRO A 259 -1.24 -13.74 4.41
C PRO A 259 -2.39 -14.68 4.80
N ASP A 260 -3.49 -14.63 4.06
CA ASP A 260 -4.72 -15.41 4.29
C ASP A 260 -4.57 -16.88 3.93
N ARG A 261 -3.47 -17.27 3.25
CA ARG A 261 -3.21 -18.65 2.81
C ARG A 261 -4.25 -19.24 1.84
N ASP A 262 -5.27 -18.48 1.46
CA ASP A 262 -6.29 -18.91 0.50
C ASP A 262 -5.70 -19.29 -0.86
N ASN A 263 -4.55 -18.72 -1.22
CA ASN A 263 -3.84 -19.04 -2.45
C ASN A 263 -2.74 -20.11 -2.29
N LEU A 264 -2.72 -20.89 -1.19
CA LEU A 264 -1.71 -21.94 -0.98
C LEU A 264 -1.70 -22.95 -2.13
N LEU A 265 -2.88 -23.43 -2.55
CA LEU A 265 -2.98 -24.43 -3.61
C LEU A 265 -2.46 -23.87 -4.94
N GLU A 266 -2.88 -22.65 -5.31
CA GLU A 266 -2.44 -21.96 -6.53
C GLU A 266 -0.93 -21.66 -6.52
N TYR A 267 -0.39 -21.28 -5.36
CA TYR A 267 1.04 -21.06 -5.17
C TYR A 267 1.82 -22.37 -5.36
N VAL A 268 1.37 -23.46 -4.74
CA VAL A 268 2.02 -24.77 -4.87
C VAL A 268 1.95 -25.29 -6.30
N THR A 269 0.81 -25.16 -6.99
CA THR A 269 0.68 -25.59 -8.38
C THR A 269 1.54 -24.76 -9.32
N PHE A 270 1.65 -23.44 -9.11
CA PHE A 270 2.56 -22.57 -9.87
C PHE A 270 4.02 -23.00 -9.72
N TRP A 271 4.48 -23.24 -8.49
CA TRP A 271 5.86 -23.68 -8.26
C TRP A 271 6.13 -25.11 -8.74
N ALA A 272 5.15 -26.01 -8.63
CA ALA A 272 5.25 -27.36 -9.18
C ALA A 272 5.39 -27.33 -10.71
N ALA A 273 4.55 -26.55 -11.41
CA ALA A 273 4.64 -26.37 -12.85
C ALA A 273 5.99 -25.75 -13.27
N THR A 274 6.47 -24.76 -12.52
CA THR A 274 7.78 -24.14 -12.75
C THR A 274 8.92 -25.14 -12.58
N ALA A 275 8.87 -25.98 -11.55
CA ALA A 275 9.87 -27.03 -11.33
C ALA A 275 9.87 -28.07 -12.46
N VAL A 276 8.69 -28.51 -12.92
CA VAL A 276 8.55 -29.42 -14.07
C VAL A 276 9.14 -28.80 -15.34
N LEU A 277 8.89 -27.52 -15.60
CA LEU A 277 9.44 -26.81 -16.75
C LEU A 277 10.97 -26.74 -16.70
N ILE A 278 11.55 -26.41 -15.53
CA ILE A 278 13.01 -26.39 -15.34
C ILE A 278 13.61 -27.78 -15.55
N LEU A 279 13.02 -28.81 -14.94
CA LEU A 279 13.47 -30.20 -15.11
C LEU A 279 13.40 -30.65 -16.58
N THR A 280 12.38 -30.22 -17.31
CA THR A 280 12.22 -30.53 -18.74
C THR A 280 13.34 -29.90 -19.56
N ILE A 281 13.67 -28.63 -19.31
CA ILE A 281 14.79 -27.94 -19.97
C ILE A 281 16.10 -28.67 -19.66
N ILE A 282 16.36 -29.01 -18.40
CA ILE A 282 17.55 -29.76 -18.00
C ILE A 282 17.60 -31.11 -18.73
N SER A 283 16.51 -31.89 -18.72
CA SER A 283 16.45 -33.19 -19.39
C SER A 283 16.74 -33.10 -20.88
N ILE A 284 16.21 -32.08 -21.56
CA ILE A 284 16.49 -31.84 -22.98
C ILE A 284 17.98 -31.55 -23.18
N THR A 285 18.59 -30.67 -22.36
CA THR A 285 20.03 -30.36 -22.49
C THR A 285 20.92 -31.58 -22.27
N PHE A 286 20.62 -32.39 -21.25
CA PHE A 286 21.34 -33.66 -21.00
C PHE A 286 21.16 -34.65 -22.14
N SER A 287 19.95 -34.73 -22.72
CA SER A 287 19.68 -35.62 -23.86
C SER A 287 20.50 -35.24 -25.08
N VAL A 288 20.62 -33.94 -25.38
CA VAL A 288 21.46 -33.43 -26.47
C VAL A 288 22.94 -33.68 -26.20
N ALA A 289 23.42 -33.43 -24.97
CA ALA A 289 24.80 -33.71 -24.59
C ALA A 289 25.15 -35.20 -24.72
N SER A 290 24.25 -36.08 -24.27
CA SER A 290 24.42 -37.53 -24.42
C SER A 290 24.51 -37.96 -25.89
N LEU A 291 23.70 -37.36 -26.77
CA LEU A 291 23.76 -37.65 -28.21
C LEU A 291 25.10 -37.20 -28.82
N ALA A 292 25.61 -36.05 -28.41
CA ALA A 292 26.91 -35.55 -28.86
C ALA A 292 28.07 -36.46 -28.42
N LEU A 293 28.05 -36.92 -27.16
CA LEU A 293 29.04 -37.88 -26.64
C LEU A 293 28.96 -39.23 -27.34
N ALA A 294 27.74 -39.74 -27.59
CA ALA A 294 27.56 -40.99 -28.35
C ALA A 294 28.13 -40.88 -29.77
N LYS A 295 27.94 -39.72 -30.43
CA LYS A 295 28.50 -39.46 -31.76
C LYS A 295 30.03 -39.41 -31.74
N GLN A 296 30.64 -38.82 -30.71
CA GLN A 296 32.10 -38.83 -30.54
C GLN A 296 32.64 -40.24 -30.29
N ALA A 297 31.97 -41.04 -29.45
CA ALA A 297 32.36 -42.42 -29.18
C ALA A 297 32.30 -43.29 -30.44
N LEU A 298 31.29 -43.09 -31.30
CA LEU A 298 31.17 -43.81 -32.57
C LEU A 298 32.29 -43.45 -33.55
N ASP A 299 32.68 -42.18 -33.65
CA ASP A 299 33.80 -41.77 -34.51
C ASP A 299 35.12 -42.40 -34.03
N VAL A 300 35.35 -42.43 -32.70
CA VAL A 300 36.53 -43.08 -32.11
C VAL A 300 36.52 -44.59 -32.36
N SER A 301 35.38 -45.26 -32.27
CA SER A 301 35.31 -46.71 -32.50
C SER A 301 35.55 -47.09 -33.96
N VAL A 302 35.05 -46.29 -34.92
CA VAL A 302 35.33 -46.48 -36.35
C VAL A 302 36.82 -46.34 -36.65
N ARG A 303 37.48 -45.31 -36.11
CA ARG A 303 38.93 -45.14 -36.28
C ARG A 303 39.74 -46.25 -35.62
N SER A 304 39.31 -46.71 -34.44
CA SER A 304 39.94 -47.86 -33.77
C SER A 304 39.83 -49.14 -34.62
N LEU A 305 38.70 -49.34 -35.29
CA LEU A 305 38.51 -50.49 -36.17
C LEU A 305 39.46 -50.42 -37.37
N GLU A 306 39.61 -49.24 -37.99
CA GLU A 306 40.55 -49.03 -39.09
C GLU A 306 42.00 -49.36 -38.71
N VAL A 307 42.46 -48.87 -37.55
CA VAL A 307 43.79 -49.18 -37.01
C VAL A 307 43.94 -50.68 -36.74
N SER A 308 42.90 -51.33 -36.22
CA SER A 308 42.93 -52.78 -35.97
C SER A 308 43.09 -53.58 -37.27
N VAL A 309 42.42 -53.17 -38.35
CA VAL A 309 42.54 -53.80 -39.67
C VAL A 309 43.97 -53.62 -40.21
N GLN A 310 44.53 -52.41 -40.15
CA GLN A 310 45.92 -52.17 -40.57
C GLN A 310 46.93 -52.97 -39.74
N SER A 311 46.71 -53.08 -38.43
CA SER A 311 47.57 -53.90 -37.56
C SER A 311 47.50 -55.39 -37.91
N TYR A 312 46.31 -55.87 -38.29
CA TYR A 312 46.10 -57.23 -38.74
C TYR A 312 46.83 -57.48 -40.08
N GLU A 313 46.70 -56.58 -41.05
CA GLU A 313 47.41 -56.66 -42.34
C GLU A 313 48.94 -56.61 -42.18
N LEU A 314 49.46 -55.77 -41.28
CA LEU A 314 50.89 -55.73 -40.99
C LEU A 314 51.36 -57.03 -40.33
N SER A 315 50.58 -57.56 -39.38
CA SER A 315 50.91 -58.81 -38.69
C SER A 315 50.90 -60.00 -39.63
N SER A 316 49.96 -60.06 -40.58
CA SER A 316 49.92 -61.10 -41.60
C SER A 316 51.08 -60.97 -42.58
N ALA A 317 51.42 -59.75 -43.01
CA ALA A 317 52.57 -59.50 -43.87
C ALA A 317 53.90 -59.91 -43.20
N ILE A 318 54.09 -59.61 -41.91
CA ILE A 318 55.27 -60.05 -41.14
C ILE A 318 55.31 -61.58 -41.04
N ALA A 319 54.18 -62.21 -40.71
CA ALA A 319 54.11 -63.67 -40.61
C ALA A 319 54.44 -64.37 -41.94
N CYS A 320 54.07 -63.77 -43.09
CA CYS A 320 54.38 -64.31 -44.42
C CYS A 320 55.79 -63.97 -44.93
N ALA A 321 56.57 -63.13 -44.23
CA ALA A 321 57.94 -62.78 -44.62
C ALA A 321 59.01 -63.78 -44.12
N GLU A 322 58.65 -64.71 -43.22
CA GLU A 322 59.57 -65.74 -42.73
C GLU A 322 59.83 -66.83 -43.79
N ALA A 323 61.07 -67.31 -43.89
CA ALA A 323 61.56 -68.14 -45.00
C ALA A 323 60.86 -69.50 -45.20
N ASN A 324 60.04 -69.97 -44.24
CA ASN A 324 59.27 -71.22 -44.29
C ASN A 324 57.74 -71.01 -44.13
N ALA A 325 57.24 -69.77 -44.18
CA ALA A 325 55.86 -69.44 -43.80
C ALA A 325 54.78 -70.12 -44.68
N THR A 326 55.09 -70.42 -45.94
CA THR A 326 54.17 -71.05 -46.91
C THR A 326 53.90 -72.54 -46.61
N GLU A 327 54.79 -73.23 -45.89
CA GLU A 327 54.53 -74.63 -45.45
C GLU A 327 53.72 -74.70 -44.14
N THR A 328 53.90 -73.74 -43.23
CA THR A 328 53.29 -73.78 -41.90
C THR A 328 51.91 -73.11 -41.81
N LEU A 329 51.63 -72.11 -42.64
CA LEU A 329 50.38 -71.33 -42.63
C LEU A 329 49.75 -71.18 -44.04
N PRO A 330 49.43 -72.29 -44.74
CA PRO A 330 49.03 -72.28 -46.15
C PRO A 330 47.68 -71.59 -46.44
N ALA A 331 46.86 -71.37 -45.40
CA ALA A 331 45.56 -70.69 -45.54
C ALA A 331 45.68 -69.14 -45.52
N PHE A 332 46.80 -68.60 -45.02
CA PHE A 332 46.98 -67.16 -44.80
C PHE A 332 48.08 -66.55 -45.67
N CYS A 333 49.13 -67.33 -45.97
CA CYS A 333 50.22 -66.94 -46.86
C CYS A 333 50.10 -67.75 -48.16
N LYS A 334 49.67 -67.10 -49.25
CA LYS A 334 49.58 -67.71 -50.59
C LYS A 334 50.76 -67.33 -51.46
#